data_AF-A0A353F7B1-F1
#
_entry.id   AF-A0A353F7B1-F1
#
_cell.length_a   1.000
_cell.length_b   1.000
_cell.length_c   1.000
_cell.angle_alpha   90.00
_cell.angle_beta   90.00
_cell.angle_gamma   90.00
#
_symmetry.space_group_name_H-M   'P 1'
#
loop_
_entity.id
_entity.type
_entity.pdbx_description
1 polymer ?
#
loop_
_entity_poly.entity_id
_entity_poly.type
_entity_poly.pdbx_seq_one_letter_code
_entity_poly.pdbx_strand_id
1 'polypeptide(L)'
;MEYDFESEQPIDFQSDLFFMSQALREASRAYEVGEVPIGAVVVRDGEVIARAWNQVETLKDATAHAEMLALTSAQTAYGDWRLEGATLYVTKEPCPMCAGAIVHCRPDRVVYGATDLKGGAAGGWVYFLPNKPPFKHP
;
A
#
# COMPACT_ATOMS: atom_id res chain seq x y z
N MET A 1 -0.48 -30.82 -23.68
CA MET A 1 -0.16 -29.38 -23.65
C MET A 1 1.24 -29.29 -23.09
N GLU A 2 2.22 -29.08 -23.97
CA GLU A 2 3.60 -28.83 -23.55
C GLU A 2 3.65 -27.43 -22.92
N TYR A 3 4.10 -27.38 -21.67
CA TYR A 3 4.37 -26.12 -20.97
C TYR A 3 5.77 -25.69 -21.39
N ASP A 4 5.83 -24.60 -22.16
CA ASP A 4 7.06 -24.10 -22.76
C ASP A 4 7.87 -23.29 -21.74
N PHE A 5 8.86 -23.95 -21.11
CA PHE A 5 9.75 -23.38 -20.09
C PHE A 5 10.65 -22.26 -20.62
N GLU A 6 10.79 -22.11 -21.94
CA GLU A 6 11.65 -21.08 -22.56
C GLU A 6 11.00 -19.67 -22.57
N SER A 7 9.74 -19.56 -22.14
CA SER A 7 9.00 -18.29 -22.09
C SER A 7 9.11 -17.52 -20.76
N GLU A 8 9.87 -18.04 -19.77
CA GLU A 8 10.02 -17.38 -18.47
C GLU A 8 10.80 -16.06 -18.59
N GLN A 9 10.06 -14.95 -18.55
CA GLN A 9 10.64 -13.63 -18.35
C GLN A 9 11.36 -13.61 -16.99
N PRO A 10 12.60 -13.09 -16.91
CA PRO A 10 13.32 -13.00 -15.64
C PRO A 10 12.50 -12.23 -14.61
N ILE A 11 12.51 -12.71 -13.36
CA ILE A 11 11.78 -12.06 -12.26
C ILE A 11 12.36 -10.65 -12.06
N ASP A 12 11.57 -9.64 -12.39
CA ASP A 12 11.92 -8.24 -12.14
C ASP A 12 11.58 -7.86 -10.69
N PHE A 13 12.61 -7.85 -9.85
CA PHE A 13 12.55 -7.48 -8.44
C PHE A 13 12.32 -5.98 -8.19
N GLN A 14 12.15 -5.18 -9.23
CA GLN A 14 11.82 -3.75 -9.15
C GLN A 14 10.45 -3.41 -9.73
N SER A 15 9.73 -4.42 -10.22
CA SER A 15 8.39 -4.24 -10.80
C SER A 15 7.32 -3.95 -9.75
N ASP A 16 6.26 -3.23 -10.17
CA ASP A 16 5.06 -3.04 -9.34
C ASP A 16 4.46 -4.38 -8.91
N LEU A 17 4.50 -5.40 -9.78
CA LEU A 17 4.02 -6.75 -9.48
C LEU A 17 4.82 -7.40 -8.35
N PHE A 18 6.15 -7.24 -8.35
CA PHE A 18 7.00 -7.75 -7.27
C PHE A 18 6.67 -7.08 -5.94
N PHE A 19 6.58 -5.75 -5.90
CA PHE A 19 6.26 -5.05 -4.66
C PHE A 19 4.83 -5.32 -4.18
N MET A 20 3.86 -5.44 -5.10
CA MET A 20 2.51 -5.88 -4.75
C MET A 20 2.50 -7.31 -4.19
N SER A 21 3.35 -8.21 -4.69
CA SER A 21 3.50 -9.55 -4.12
C SER A 21 4.00 -9.49 -2.67
N GLN A 22 4.81 -8.50 -2.32
CA GLN A 22 5.23 -8.27 -0.93
C GLN A 22 4.07 -7.81 -0.06
N ALA A 23 3.22 -6.90 -0.56
CA ALA A 23 2.02 -6.47 0.15
C ALA A 23 1.03 -7.64 0.36
N LEU A 24 0.89 -8.54 -0.61
CA LEU A 24 0.06 -9.74 -0.50
C LEU A 24 0.55 -10.73 0.57
N ARG A 25 1.87 -10.81 0.82
CA ARG A 25 2.42 -11.59 1.94
C ARG A 25 1.97 -11.02 3.28
N GLU A 26 1.95 -9.70 3.42
CA GLU A 26 1.44 -9.04 4.64
C GLU A 26 -0.08 -9.25 4.78
N ALA A 27 -0.85 -9.18 3.69
CA ALA A 27 -2.29 -9.51 3.70
C ALA A 27 -2.56 -10.96 4.16
N SER A 28 -1.68 -11.90 3.77
CA SER A 28 -1.76 -13.28 4.22
C SER A 28 -1.53 -13.41 5.72
N ARG A 29 -0.61 -12.63 6.30
CA ARG A 29 -0.41 -12.57 7.75
C ARG A 29 -1.63 -12.05 8.50
N ALA A 30 -2.25 -10.97 8.00
CA ALA A 30 -3.53 -10.49 8.56
C ALA A 30 -4.58 -11.61 8.57
N TYR A 31 -4.73 -12.32 7.45
CA TYR A 31 -5.67 -13.42 7.35
C TYR A 31 -5.41 -14.52 8.39
N GLU A 32 -4.14 -14.92 8.55
CA GLU A 32 -3.73 -15.98 9.49
C GLU A 32 -4.10 -15.68 10.94
N VAL A 33 -4.14 -14.39 11.33
CA VAL A 33 -4.52 -13.97 12.69
C VAL A 33 -5.97 -13.52 12.82
N GLY A 34 -6.79 -13.71 11.79
CA GLY A 34 -8.22 -13.40 11.81
C GLY A 34 -8.58 -11.94 11.56
N GLU A 35 -7.69 -11.17 10.94
CA GLU A 35 -7.90 -9.77 10.59
C GLU A 35 -8.42 -9.61 9.15
N VAL A 36 -8.87 -8.40 8.81
CA VAL A 36 -9.21 -8.07 7.42
C VAL A 36 -7.93 -8.23 6.57
N PRO A 37 -7.93 -9.05 5.50
CA PRO A 37 -6.71 -9.44 4.79
C PRO A 37 -6.21 -8.35 3.85
N ILE A 38 -5.69 -7.26 4.43
CA ILE A 38 -5.10 -6.13 3.72
C ILE A 38 -3.67 -5.97 4.22
N GLY A 39 -2.75 -5.95 3.26
CA GLY A 39 -1.33 -5.66 3.47
C GLY A 39 -0.88 -4.46 2.65
N ALA A 40 0.18 -3.80 3.13
CA ALA A 40 0.80 -2.65 2.50
C ALA A 40 2.33 -2.67 2.69
N VAL A 41 3.05 -2.16 1.69
CA VAL A 41 4.49 -1.90 1.77
C VAL A 41 4.83 -0.51 1.23
N VAL A 42 5.82 0.14 1.83
CA VAL A 42 6.37 1.41 1.31
C VAL A 42 7.75 1.14 0.75
N VAL A 43 7.97 1.58 -0.48
CA VAL A 43 9.22 1.40 -1.23
C VAL A 43 9.85 2.74 -1.49
N ARG A 44 11.16 2.85 -1.31
CA ARG A 44 11.97 4.01 -1.67
C ARG A 44 13.28 3.52 -2.28
N ASP A 45 13.72 4.13 -3.38
CA ASP A 45 14.99 3.79 -4.05
C ASP A 45 15.12 2.29 -4.39
N GLY A 46 14.00 1.64 -4.70
CA GLY A 46 13.93 0.21 -5.02
C GLY A 46 13.96 -0.74 -3.83
N GLU A 47 13.92 -0.21 -2.60
CA GLU A 47 13.96 -0.98 -1.36
C GLU A 47 12.68 -0.82 -0.54
N VAL A 48 12.22 -1.91 0.07
CA VAL A 48 11.07 -1.88 0.99
C VAL A 48 11.52 -1.34 2.34
N ILE A 49 11.12 -0.10 2.66
CA ILE A 49 11.46 0.56 3.92
C ILE A 49 10.42 0.33 5.03
N ALA A 50 9.21 -0.12 4.68
CA ALA A 50 8.18 -0.49 5.64
C ALA A 50 7.24 -1.57 5.10
N ARG A 51 6.72 -2.39 6.02
CA ARG A 51 5.74 -3.46 5.77
C ARG A 51 4.72 -3.44 6.88
N ALA A 52 3.44 -3.53 6.54
CA ALA A 52 2.38 -3.64 7.53
C ALA A 52 1.17 -4.37 6.97
N TRP A 53 0.33 -4.81 7.91
CA TRP A 53 -0.96 -5.44 7.66
C TRP A 53 -1.98 -4.91 8.64
N ASN A 54 -3.26 -5.07 8.33
CA ASN A 54 -4.38 -4.55 9.13
C ASN A 54 -4.40 -5.15 10.55
N GLN A 55 -4.29 -4.32 11.57
CA GLN A 55 -4.19 -4.74 12.98
C GLN A 55 -5.34 -4.18 13.84
N VAL A 56 -6.51 -3.93 13.26
CA VAL A 56 -7.65 -3.31 13.96
C VAL A 56 -8.08 -4.15 15.16
N GLU A 57 -8.23 -5.45 14.97
CA GLU A 57 -8.65 -6.34 16.06
C GLU A 57 -7.54 -6.62 17.06
N THR A 58 -6.29 -6.70 16.59
CA THR A 58 -5.10 -6.99 17.39
C THR A 58 -4.79 -5.83 18.33
N LEU A 59 -4.83 -4.60 17.83
CA LEU A 59 -4.50 -3.40 18.59
C LEU A 59 -5.72 -2.74 19.24
N LYS A 60 -6.94 -3.21 18.93
CA LYS A 60 -8.21 -2.58 19.35
C LYS A 60 -8.25 -1.10 18.98
N ASP A 61 -7.81 -0.81 17.76
CA ASP A 61 -7.71 0.53 17.19
C ASP A 61 -8.32 0.54 15.79
N ALA A 62 -9.43 1.26 15.63
CA ALA A 62 -10.13 1.39 14.36
C ALA A 62 -9.29 2.04 13.24
N THR A 63 -8.18 2.69 13.59
CA THR A 63 -7.27 3.36 12.63
C THR A 63 -6.10 2.49 12.19
N ALA A 64 -5.92 1.31 12.79
CA ALA A 64 -4.80 0.40 12.54
C ALA A 64 -4.90 -0.36 11.21
N HIS A 65 -5.27 0.34 10.13
CA HIS A 65 -5.22 -0.16 8.77
C HIS A 65 -3.78 -0.32 8.28
N ALA A 66 -3.57 -1.21 7.32
CA ALA A 66 -2.24 -1.51 6.79
C ALA A 66 -1.51 -0.26 6.27
N GLU A 67 -2.21 0.65 5.59
CA GLU A 67 -1.65 1.89 5.05
C GLU A 67 -1.16 2.81 6.17
N MET A 68 -1.96 2.99 7.23
CA MET A 68 -1.62 3.88 8.35
C MET A 68 -0.35 3.41 9.07
N LEU A 69 -0.28 2.10 9.32
CA LEU A 69 0.86 1.47 9.98
C LEU A 69 2.10 1.49 9.08
N ALA A 70 1.94 1.22 7.79
CA ALA A 70 3.05 1.27 6.82
C ALA A 70 3.62 2.68 6.67
N LEU A 71 2.77 3.71 6.58
CA LEU A 71 3.20 5.11 6.53
C LEU A 71 3.97 5.50 7.78
N THR A 72 3.43 5.20 8.97
CA THR A 72 4.09 5.51 10.26
C THR A 72 5.44 4.81 10.39
N SER A 73 5.51 3.52 10.03
CA SER A 73 6.76 2.76 10.02
C SER A 73 7.76 3.30 9.00
N ALA A 74 7.31 3.72 7.82
CA ALA A 74 8.18 4.29 6.79
C ALA A 74 8.76 5.64 7.22
N GLN A 75 7.97 6.49 7.86
CA GLN A 75 8.44 7.77 8.40
C GLN A 75 9.51 7.57 9.46
N THR A 76 9.33 6.56 10.32
CA THR A 76 10.32 6.19 11.34
C THR A 76 11.61 5.67 10.69
N ALA A 77 11.50 4.79 9.69
CA ALA A 77 12.65 4.22 8.98
C ALA A 77 13.43 5.28 8.18
N TYR A 78 12.71 6.23 7.56
CA TYR A 78 13.30 7.28 6.74
C TYR A 78 13.83 8.46 7.59
N GLY A 79 13.24 8.72 8.76
CA GLY A 79 13.59 9.84 9.61
C GLY A 79 12.91 11.17 9.24
N ASP A 80 11.90 11.15 8.37
CA ASP A 80 11.06 12.31 8.00
C ASP A 80 9.60 11.88 7.87
N TRP A 81 8.68 12.79 8.17
CA TRP A 81 7.25 12.58 7.97
C TRP A 81 6.85 12.68 6.49
N ARG A 82 7.65 13.37 5.67
CA ARG A 82 7.47 13.45 4.21
C ARG A 82 8.13 12.26 3.54
N LEU A 83 7.33 11.47 2.84
CA LEU A 83 7.76 10.28 2.10
C LEU A 83 7.96 10.57 0.60
N GLU A 84 8.36 11.79 0.24
CA GLU A 84 8.63 12.20 -1.15
C GLU A 84 9.71 11.30 -1.77
N GLY A 85 9.48 10.78 -2.97
CA GLY A 85 10.31 9.74 -3.61
C GLY A 85 9.94 8.30 -3.25
N ALA A 86 8.94 8.09 -2.37
CA ALA A 86 8.44 6.75 -2.04
C ALA A 86 7.19 6.36 -2.85
N THR A 87 6.98 5.06 -2.99
CA THR A 87 5.74 4.47 -3.51
C THR A 87 5.10 3.59 -2.44
N LEU A 88 3.81 3.82 -2.16
CA LEU A 88 2.99 2.94 -1.33
C LEU A 88 2.30 1.89 -2.21
N TYR A 89 2.48 0.62 -1.89
CA TYR A 89 1.74 -0.48 -2.48
C TYR A 89 0.76 -1.04 -1.46
N VAL A 90 -0.50 -1.19 -1.84
CA VAL A 90 -1.55 -1.73 -0.94
C VAL A 90 -2.45 -2.71 -1.69
N THR A 91 -2.79 -3.82 -1.05
CA THR A 91 -3.57 -4.90 -1.69
C THR A 91 -5.00 -4.51 -2.08
N LYS A 92 -5.54 -3.46 -1.48
CA LYS A 92 -6.90 -2.96 -1.68
C LYS A 92 -6.89 -1.44 -1.79
N GLU A 93 -7.81 -0.87 -2.58
CA GLU A 93 -8.01 0.58 -2.70
C GLU A 93 -8.13 1.23 -1.30
N PRO A 94 -7.33 2.29 -1.02
CA PRO A 94 -7.37 2.97 0.27
C PRO A 94 -8.74 3.55 0.60
N CYS A 95 -9.16 3.43 1.86
CA CYS A 95 -10.37 4.10 2.35
C CYS A 95 -10.14 5.62 2.56
N PRO A 96 -11.17 6.43 2.85
CA PRO A 96 -11.03 7.88 3.01
C PRO A 96 -10.02 8.31 4.09
N MET A 97 -9.95 7.57 5.21
CA MET A 97 -8.97 7.82 6.27
C MET A 97 -7.54 7.63 5.75
N CYS A 98 -7.27 6.47 5.14
CA CYS A 98 -5.96 6.13 4.59
C CYS A 98 -5.59 7.07 3.45
N ALA A 99 -6.53 7.42 2.57
CA ALA A 99 -6.31 8.39 1.50
C ALA A 99 -5.93 9.78 2.05
N GLY A 100 -6.60 10.26 3.09
CA GLY A 100 -6.22 11.51 3.76
C GLY A 100 -4.81 11.45 4.34
N ALA A 101 -4.45 10.34 5.00
CA ALA A 101 -3.10 10.15 5.54
C ALA A 101 -2.03 10.09 4.44
N ILE A 102 -2.30 9.39 3.34
CA ILE A 102 -1.43 9.34 2.15
C ILE A 102 -1.14 10.76 1.66
N VAL A 103 -2.17 11.58 1.47
CA VAL A 103 -2.02 12.98 1.03
C VAL A 103 -1.11 13.77 1.97
N HIS A 104 -1.28 13.60 3.29
CA HIS A 104 -0.43 14.26 4.27
C HIS A 104 1.01 13.74 4.31
N CYS A 105 1.24 12.44 4.08
CA CYS A 105 2.56 11.83 4.12
C CYS A 105 3.37 12.04 2.82
N ARG A 106 2.71 12.46 1.73
CA ARG A 106 3.35 12.83 0.46
C ARG A 106 4.21 11.74 -0.22
N PRO A 107 3.79 10.46 -0.30
CA PRO A 107 4.43 9.55 -1.24
C PRO A 107 4.16 10.01 -2.68
N ASP A 108 5.11 9.80 -3.58
CA ASP A 108 4.98 10.22 -4.98
C ASP A 108 3.93 9.40 -5.73
N ARG A 109 3.75 8.13 -5.32
CA ARG A 109 2.85 7.19 -5.97
C ARG A 109 2.16 6.28 -4.97
N VAL A 110 0.92 5.93 -5.29
CA VAL A 110 0.18 4.83 -4.65
C VAL A 110 -0.24 3.84 -5.71
N VAL A 111 0.03 2.57 -5.47
CA VAL A 111 -0.37 1.45 -6.34
C VAL A 111 -1.27 0.53 -5.50
N TYR A 112 -2.47 0.24 -5.99
CA TYR A 112 -3.38 -0.67 -5.30
C TYR A 112 -3.83 -1.85 -6.16
N GLY A 113 -4.07 -2.99 -5.50
CA GLY A 113 -4.45 -4.24 -6.17
C GLY A 113 -5.92 -4.27 -6.58
N ALA A 114 -6.82 -4.46 -5.60
CA ALA A 114 -8.25 -4.55 -5.83
C ALA A 114 -8.96 -3.20 -5.61
N THR A 115 -9.88 -2.83 -6.51
CA THR A 115 -10.80 -1.69 -6.31
C THR A 115 -11.82 -1.96 -5.20
N ASP A 116 -12.24 -0.94 -4.47
CA ASP A 116 -13.28 -1.00 -3.45
C ASP A 116 -14.45 -0.06 -3.77
N LEU A 117 -15.47 -0.59 -4.45
CA LEU A 117 -16.66 0.16 -4.84
C LEU A 117 -17.51 0.67 -3.66
N LYS A 118 -17.33 0.12 -2.45
CA LYS A 118 -18.16 0.47 -1.28
C LYS A 118 -17.45 1.41 -0.31
N GLY A 119 -16.12 1.34 -0.23
CA GLY A 119 -15.34 2.09 0.75
C GLY A 119 -14.07 2.75 0.23
N GLY A 120 -13.76 2.60 -1.07
CA GLY A 120 -12.54 3.12 -1.68
C GLY A 120 -12.57 4.64 -1.90
N ALA A 121 -11.42 5.28 -1.82
CA ALA A 121 -11.29 6.74 -1.94
C ALA A 121 -10.46 7.19 -3.17
N ALA A 122 -10.18 6.29 -4.11
CA ALA A 122 -9.56 6.58 -5.41
C ALA A 122 -10.60 6.62 -6.57
N GLY A 123 -11.89 6.62 -6.25
CA GLY A 123 -12.98 6.58 -7.21
C GLY A 123 -14.03 5.50 -6.94
N GLY A 124 -13.84 4.65 -5.94
CA GLY A 124 -14.86 3.72 -5.48
C GLY A 124 -16.07 4.41 -4.84
N TRP A 125 -15.91 4.88 -3.60
CA TRP A 125 -16.95 5.58 -2.82
C TRP A 125 -16.82 7.10 -2.88
N VAL A 126 -15.60 7.63 -2.73
CA VAL A 126 -15.29 9.07 -2.81
C VAL A 126 -14.00 9.25 -3.63
N TYR A 127 -13.79 10.45 -4.18
CA TYR A 127 -12.60 10.77 -4.97
C TYR A 127 -11.65 11.68 -4.18
N PHE A 128 -10.76 11.09 -3.37
CA PHE A 128 -9.68 11.77 -2.63
C PHE A 128 -8.32 11.64 -3.30
N LEU A 129 -8.07 10.53 -4.00
CA LEU A 129 -6.82 10.25 -4.73
C LEU A 129 -7.05 10.43 -6.23
N PRO A 130 -6.95 11.66 -6.77
CA PRO A 130 -7.18 11.90 -8.18
C PRO A 130 -6.03 11.43 -9.06
N ASN A 131 -6.35 10.85 -10.23
CA ASN A 131 -5.38 10.49 -11.29
C ASN A 131 -4.59 11.68 -11.89
N LYS A 132 -4.88 12.93 -11.48
CA LYS A 132 -4.13 14.15 -11.80
C LYS A 132 -4.08 15.05 -10.55
N PRO A 133 -2.96 15.72 -10.25
CA PRO A 133 -2.81 16.43 -8.98
C PRO A 133 -3.61 17.75 -8.96
N PRO A 134 -4.47 17.99 -7.96
CA PRO A 134 -4.76 19.35 -7.52
C PRO A 134 -3.90 19.72 -6.29
N PHE A 135 -3.33 18.74 -5.60
CA PHE A 135 -2.68 18.93 -4.30
C PHE A 135 -1.17 19.13 -4.45
N LYS A 136 -0.77 20.25 -5.03
CA LYS A 136 0.55 20.81 -4.71
C LYS A 136 0.41 21.45 -3.34
N HIS A 137 0.76 20.71 -2.29
CA HIS A 137 0.85 21.28 -0.96
C HIS A 137 1.93 22.37 -0.97
N PRO A 138 1.68 23.55 -0.38
CA PRO A 138 2.73 24.54 -0.15
C PRO A 138 3.83 24.00 0.77
#